data_AF-A0AAT9QG27-F1
#
_entry.id   AF-A0AAT9QG27-F1
#
_cell.length_a   1.000
_cell.length_b   1.000
_cell.length_c   1.000
_cell.angle_alpha   90.00
_cell.angle_beta   90.00
_cell.angle_gamma   90.00
#
_symmetry.space_group_name_H-M   'P 1'
#
loop_
_entity.id
_entity.type
_entity.pdbx_description
1 polymer ?
#
loop_
_entity_poly.entity_id
_entity_poly.type
_entity_poly.pdbx_seq_one_letter_code
_entity_poly.pdbx_strand_id
1 'polypeptide(L)'
;MTAPAHTEYTTLDVPVRGGTLRTAIWGPSDPAAATVLAVHGVTSSHMQWAVLAGALPGVRIIAPDLRGRGRSSSLPGPYGMAAHAQDLTDLLDAVDAGRVVVLGHSMGAFVAEVFAHQYPDRVSSLILVDGGLPLPVPPGVTIPQAIQAILGPAAARLSMTFPDHETYLDFWRSHPAFTDGWNDAVEAYARYDLRGEAPGSAPPPPSRP
;
A
#
# COMPACT_ATOMS: atom_id res chain seq x y z
N MET A 1 -26.14 -4.73 -1.01
CA MET A 1 -25.76 -5.24 -2.34
C MET A 1 -24.25 -5.20 -2.42
N THR A 2 -23.60 -6.35 -2.31
CA THR A 2 -22.14 -6.49 -2.51
C THR A 2 -21.86 -6.35 -3.99
N ALA A 3 -21.17 -5.28 -4.40
CA ALA A 3 -20.60 -5.21 -5.74
C ALA A 3 -19.65 -6.40 -5.92
N PRO A 4 -19.62 -7.06 -7.09
CA PRO A 4 -18.65 -8.12 -7.33
C PRO A 4 -17.24 -7.53 -7.16
N ALA A 5 -16.40 -8.18 -6.37
CA ALA A 5 -15.00 -7.81 -6.27
C ALA A 5 -14.39 -7.97 -7.67
N HIS A 6 -14.13 -6.87 -8.38
CA HIS A 6 -13.28 -6.90 -9.56
C HIS A 6 -11.84 -7.15 -9.06
N THR A 7 -11.53 -8.42 -8.83
CA THR A 7 -10.19 -8.91 -8.45
C THR A 7 -9.27 -9.05 -9.65
N GLU A 8 -9.75 -8.81 -10.87
CA GLU A 8 -8.90 -8.79 -12.05
C GLU A 8 -8.12 -7.46 -12.10
N TYR A 9 -6.81 -7.58 -11.91
CA TYR A 9 -5.83 -6.53 -12.16
C TYR A 9 -4.66 -7.11 -12.92
N THR A 10 -3.92 -6.24 -13.57
CA THR A 10 -2.61 -6.59 -14.14
C THR A 10 -1.52 -6.14 -13.20
N THR A 11 -0.39 -6.85 -13.22
CA THR A 11 0.82 -6.41 -12.51
C THR A 11 1.93 -6.08 -13.47
N LEU A 12 2.68 -5.03 -13.16
CA LEU A 12 3.89 -4.62 -13.85
C LEU A 12 5.02 -4.50 -12.82
N ASP A 13 6.25 -4.83 -13.24
CA ASP A 13 7.46 -4.54 -12.48
C ASP A 13 8.12 -3.31 -13.09
N VAL A 14 7.99 -2.18 -12.40
CA VAL A 14 8.36 -0.87 -12.93
C VAL A 14 9.79 -0.51 -12.51
N PRO A 15 10.70 -0.20 -13.45
CA PRO A 15 12.06 0.18 -13.11
C PRO A 15 12.10 1.44 -12.24
N VAL A 16 12.81 1.37 -11.12
CA VAL A 16 13.12 2.52 -10.26
C VAL A 16 14.57 2.42 -9.80
N ARG A 17 15.05 3.44 -9.09
CA ARG A 17 16.39 3.40 -8.51
C ARG A 17 16.59 2.17 -7.61
N GLY A 18 17.48 1.29 -8.03
CA GLY A 18 17.92 0.11 -7.28
C GLY A 18 17.14 -1.19 -7.54
N GLY A 19 16.20 -1.22 -8.49
CA GLY A 19 15.48 -2.43 -8.88
C GLY A 19 14.13 -2.14 -9.52
N THR A 20 13.11 -2.95 -9.19
CA THR A 20 11.74 -2.77 -9.70
C THR A 20 10.71 -2.65 -8.59
N LEU A 21 9.70 -1.80 -8.80
CA LEU A 21 8.48 -1.73 -7.99
C LEU A 21 7.40 -2.61 -8.58
N ARG A 22 6.91 -3.57 -7.80
CA ARG A 22 5.68 -4.28 -8.15
C ARG A 22 4.52 -3.29 -8.11
N THR A 23 3.79 -3.17 -9.21
CA THR A 23 2.64 -2.28 -9.36
C THR A 23 1.44 -3.05 -9.85
N ALA A 24 0.29 -2.85 -9.22
CA ALA A 24 -1.00 -3.31 -9.70
C ALA A 24 -1.74 -2.20 -10.46
N ILE A 25 -2.42 -2.59 -11.53
CA ILE A 25 -3.29 -1.70 -12.30
C ILE A 25 -4.68 -2.34 -12.45
N TRP A 26 -5.68 -1.66 -11.89
CA TRP A 26 -7.11 -1.97 -12.11
C TRP A 26 -7.75 -0.94 -13.03
N GLY A 27 -8.91 -1.32 -13.58
CA GLY A 27 -9.75 -0.43 -14.39
C GLY A 27 -9.33 -0.36 -15.86
N PRO A 28 -9.86 0.61 -16.61
CA PRO A 28 -9.65 0.71 -18.05
C PRO A 28 -8.20 1.05 -18.41
N SER A 29 -7.74 0.54 -19.54
CA SER A 29 -6.45 0.90 -20.16
C SER A 29 -6.52 2.17 -21.01
N ASP A 30 -7.70 2.77 -21.15
CA ASP A 30 -7.91 4.02 -21.90
C ASP A 30 -7.12 5.17 -21.23
N PRO A 31 -6.18 5.83 -21.92
CA PRO A 31 -5.46 6.99 -21.40
C PRO A 31 -6.35 8.17 -21.00
N ALA A 32 -7.57 8.26 -21.55
CA ALA A 32 -8.54 9.30 -21.20
C ALA A 32 -9.30 9.02 -19.89
N ALA A 33 -9.21 7.81 -19.34
CA ALA A 33 -9.88 7.47 -18.10
C ALA A 33 -9.29 8.24 -16.91
N ALA A 34 -10.15 8.61 -15.96
CA ALA A 34 -9.71 9.18 -14.69
C ALA A 34 -8.71 8.22 -14.03
N THR A 35 -7.53 8.73 -13.67
CA THR A 35 -6.44 7.92 -13.12
C THR A 35 -6.17 8.32 -11.68
N VAL A 36 -6.07 7.31 -10.80
CA VAL A 36 -5.73 7.44 -9.39
C VAL A 36 -4.43 6.70 -9.12
N LEU A 37 -3.44 7.40 -8.57
CA LEU A 37 -2.26 6.82 -7.95
C LEU A 37 -2.57 6.54 -6.47
N ALA A 38 -2.65 5.26 -6.09
CA ALA A 38 -3.11 4.83 -4.78
C ALA A 38 -1.96 4.26 -3.93
N VAL A 39 -1.60 4.96 -2.86
CA VAL A 39 -0.36 4.77 -2.09
C VAL A 39 -0.64 4.20 -0.70
N HIS A 40 -0.02 3.05 -0.38
CA HIS A 40 -0.36 2.30 0.82
C HIS A 40 0.39 2.65 2.10
N GLY A 41 -0.18 2.22 3.23
CA GLY A 41 0.37 2.43 4.56
C GLY A 41 1.59 1.55 4.86
N VAL A 42 2.22 1.80 6.00
CA VAL A 42 3.54 1.23 6.35
C VAL A 42 3.57 -0.30 6.42
N THR A 43 2.45 -0.96 6.74
CA THR A 43 2.37 -2.43 6.89
C THR A 43 1.52 -3.11 5.82
N SER A 44 1.23 -2.41 4.73
CA SER A 44 0.30 -2.84 3.68
C SER A 44 1.02 -3.18 2.37
N SER A 45 0.22 -3.55 1.36
CA SER A 45 0.60 -3.70 -0.05
C SER A 45 -0.43 -3.01 -0.95
N HIS A 46 -0.27 -3.08 -2.27
CA HIS A 46 -1.26 -2.59 -3.24
C HIS A 46 -2.65 -3.21 -3.06
N MET A 47 -2.73 -4.43 -2.50
CA MET A 47 -3.99 -5.17 -2.36
C MET A 47 -5.04 -4.46 -1.51
N GLN A 48 -4.66 -3.51 -0.65
CA GLN A 48 -5.63 -2.74 0.15
C GLN A 48 -6.65 -1.98 -0.73
N TRP A 49 -6.33 -1.75 -2.00
CA TRP A 49 -7.17 -0.99 -2.92
C TRP A 49 -8.13 -1.84 -3.75
N ALA A 50 -8.10 -3.18 -3.63
CA ALA A 50 -8.93 -4.07 -4.44
C ALA A 50 -10.44 -3.79 -4.31
N VAL A 51 -10.92 -3.52 -3.09
CA VAL A 51 -12.33 -3.19 -2.85
C VAL A 51 -12.70 -1.84 -3.47
N LEU A 52 -11.80 -0.84 -3.35
CA LEU A 52 -11.99 0.47 -3.95
C LEU A 52 -12.02 0.39 -5.49
N ALA A 53 -11.12 -0.40 -6.07
CA ALA A 53 -11.08 -0.66 -7.51
C ALA A 53 -12.39 -1.29 -8.01
N GLY A 54 -12.93 -2.28 -7.28
CA GLY A 54 -14.22 -2.88 -7.60
C GLY A 54 -15.39 -1.91 -7.54
N ALA A 55 -15.34 -0.91 -6.66
CA ALA A 55 -16.36 0.13 -6.57
C ALA A 55 -16.22 1.23 -7.66
N LEU A 56 -15.08 1.31 -8.34
CA LEU A 56 -14.76 2.35 -9.33
C LEU A 56 -14.32 1.76 -10.69
N PRO A 57 -15.15 0.93 -11.36
CA PRO A 57 -14.74 0.21 -12.57
C PRO A 57 -14.39 1.13 -13.77
N GLY A 58 -14.82 2.39 -13.75
CA GLY A 58 -14.48 3.40 -14.77
C GLY A 58 -13.19 4.19 -14.48
N VAL A 59 -12.48 3.89 -13.40
CA VAL A 59 -11.28 4.60 -12.94
C VAL A 59 -10.07 3.69 -13.07
N ARG A 60 -9.00 4.19 -13.68
CA ARG A 60 -7.70 3.51 -13.72
C ARG A 60 -7.01 3.70 -12.37
N ILE A 61 -6.84 2.63 -11.60
CA ILE A 61 -6.13 2.69 -10.31
C ILE A 61 -4.75 2.08 -10.48
N ILE A 62 -3.72 2.89 -10.27
CA ILE A 62 -2.31 2.50 -10.27
C ILE A 62 -1.86 2.42 -8.81
N ALA A 63 -1.46 1.25 -8.33
CA ALA A 63 -1.02 1.08 -6.94
C ALA A 63 0.30 0.30 -6.86
N PRO A 64 1.40 0.95 -6.45
CA PRO A 64 2.64 0.24 -6.18
C PRO A 64 2.59 -0.46 -4.82
N ASP A 65 3.30 -1.58 -4.71
CA ASP A 65 3.93 -1.97 -3.47
C ASP A 65 5.12 -1.03 -3.23
N LEU A 66 5.02 -0.18 -2.22
CA LEU A 66 6.09 0.75 -1.85
C LEU A 66 7.41 0.02 -1.58
N ARG A 67 8.51 0.71 -1.82
CA ARG A 67 9.88 0.22 -1.56
C ARG A 67 10.00 -0.44 -0.20
N GLY A 68 10.51 -1.67 -0.22
CA GLY A 68 10.65 -2.52 0.95
C GLY A 68 9.43 -3.40 1.22
N ARG A 69 8.26 -3.13 0.63
CA ARG A 69 6.97 -3.77 0.92
C ARG A 69 6.43 -4.67 -0.18
N GLY A 70 5.45 -5.50 0.19
CA GLY A 70 4.86 -6.51 -0.69
C GLY A 70 5.93 -7.30 -1.45
N ARG A 71 5.83 -7.33 -2.78
CA ARG A 71 6.82 -7.95 -3.68
C ARG A 71 7.96 -6.99 -4.05
N SER A 72 7.87 -5.70 -3.71
CA SER A 72 8.97 -4.72 -3.72
C SER A 72 9.92 -4.83 -2.49
N SER A 73 9.91 -5.98 -1.82
CA SER A 73 10.67 -6.33 -0.60
C SER A 73 12.13 -5.94 -0.59
N SER A 74 12.76 -6.25 -1.71
CA SER A 74 14.20 -6.42 -1.86
C SER A 74 14.86 -5.13 -2.33
N LEU A 75 14.05 -4.13 -2.67
CA LEU A 75 14.55 -2.82 -3.04
C LEU A 75 15.36 -2.21 -1.89
N PRO A 76 16.63 -1.83 -2.13
CA PRO A 76 17.46 -1.23 -1.11
C PRO A 76 17.04 0.21 -0.85
N GLY A 77 17.64 0.82 0.17
CA GLY A 77 17.47 2.24 0.45
C GLY A 77 18.16 3.17 -0.57
N PRO A 78 18.24 4.48 -0.27
CA PRO A 78 17.57 5.16 0.83
C PRO A 78 16.07 4.91 0.88
N TYR A 79 15.56 4.82 2.10
CA TYR A 79 14.15 4.93 2.42
C TYR A 79 13.87 6.39 2.83
N GLY A 80 12.62 6.74 3.07
CA GLY A 80 12.23 8.13 3.31
C GLY A 80 11.04 8.54 2.46
N MET A 81 10.21 9.45 2.97
CA MET A 81 9.10 10.03 2.20
C MET A 81 9.54 10.59 0.84
N ALA A 82 10.72 11.22 0.76
CA ALA A 82 11.26 11.75 -0.50
C ALA A 82 11.68 10.63 -1.48
N ALA A 83 12.25 9.54 -0.97
CA ALA A 83 12.62 8.39 -1.81
C ALA A 83 11.36 7.68 -2.35
N HIS A 84 10.33 7.51 -1.50
CA HIS A 84 9.03 7.00 -1.95
C HIS A 84 8.38 7.94 -2.96
N ALA A 85 8.45 9.26 -2.78
CA ALA A 85 7.91 10.21 -3.76
C ALA A 85 8.64 10.14 -5.11
N GLN A 86 9.97 9.99 -5.13
CA GLN A 86 10.72 9.79 -6.38
C GLN A 86 10.28 8.51 -7.09
N ASP A 87 10.10 7.42 -6.35
CA ASP A 87 9.59 6.15 -6.85
C ASP A 87 8.22 6.27 -7.52
N LEU A 88 7.34 7.12 -6.96
CA LEU A 88 6.03 7.40 -7.54
C LEU A 88 6.14 8.19 -8.85
N THR A 89 7.10 9.11 -8.98
CA THR A 89 7.37 9.81 -10.24
C THR A 89 7.88 8.85 -11.30
N ASP A 90 8.88 8.04 -10.98
CA ASP A 90 9.45 7.03 -11.89
C ASP A 90 8.35 6.07 -12.37
N LEU A 91 7.43 5.71 -11.46
CA LEU A 91 6.27 4.89 -11.76
C LEU A 91 5.34 5.54 -12.78
N LEU A 92 4.92 6.79 -12.55
CA LEU A 92 3.99 7.47 -13.46
C LEU A 92 4.61 7.66 -14.85
N ASP A 93 5.92 7.92 -14.93
CA ASP A 93 6.64 8.03 -16.20
C ASP A 93 6.65 6.70 -16.96
N ALA A 94 6.91 5.58 -16.27
CA ALA A 94 6.97 4.26 -16.91
C ALA A 94 5.62 3.76 -17.45
N VAL A 95 4.51 4.21 -16.88
CA VAL A 95 3.15 3.82 -17.29
C VAL A 95 2.43 4.89 -18.10
N ASP A 96 3.19 5.89 -18.57
CA ASP A 96 2.75 7.05 -19.35
C ASP A 96 1.52 7.75 -18.76
N ALA A 97 1.55 7.96 -17.43
CA ALA A 97 0.52 8.67 -16.70
C ALA A 97 0.96 10.10 -16.43
N GLY A 98 0.19 11.05 -16.96
CA GLY A 98 0.43 12.49 -16.79
C GLY A 98 0.06 13.00 -15.39
N ARG A 99 -0.98 13.85 -15.33
CA ARG A 99 -1.49 14.44 -14.08
C ARG A 99 -2.63 13.59 -13.52
N VAL A 100 -2.49 13.09 -12.29
CA VAL A 100 -3.39 12.08 -11.70
C VAL A 100 -3.93 12.51 -10.35
N VAL A 101 -5.02 11.90 -9.91
CA VAL A 101 -5.46 12.01 -8.50
C VAL A 101 -4.51 11.17 -7.66
N VAL A 102 -4.02 11.70 -6.54
CA VAL A 102 -3.17 10.95 -5.61
C VAL A 102 -3.95 10.65 -4.36
N LEU A 103 -4.07 9.37 -4.03
CA LEU A 103 -4.76 8.85 -2.87
C LEU A 103 -3.73 8.18 -1.95
N GLY A 104 -3.63 8.61 -0.71
CA GLY A 104 -2.72 8.01 0.27
C GLY A 104 -3.43 7.59 1.54
N HIS A 105 -3.08 6.42 2.09
CA HIS A 105 -3.57 5.95 3.39
C HIS A 105 -2.42 5.82 4.40
N SER A 106 -2.61 6.34 5.62
CA SER A 106 -1.64 6.25 6.72
C SER A 106 -0.27 6.79 6.28
N MET A 107 0.81 6.01 6.35
CA MET A 107 2.13 6.39 5.82
C MET A 107 2.07 6.85 4.35
N GLY A 108 1.23 6.21 3.52
CA GLY A 108 1.06 6.58 2.13
C GLY A 108 0.46 7.97 1.93
N ALA A 109 -0.28 8.50 2.90
CA ALA A 109 -0.76 9.88 2.89
C ALA A 109 0.39 10.88 3.08
N PHE A 110 1.35 10.61 3.97
CA PHE A 110 2.55 11.43 4.11
C PHE A 110 3.45 11.38 2.87
N VAL A 111 3.57 10.21 2.23
CA VAL A 111 4.24 10.08 0.92
C VAL A 111 3.52 10.93 -0.12
N ALA A 112 2.18 10.88 -0.16
CA ALA A 112 1.37 11.63 -1.11
C ALA A 112 1.50 13.16 -0.93
N GLU A 113 1.59 13.66 0.30
CA GLU A 113 1.89 15.07 0.58
C GLU A 113 3.26 15.49 0.04
N VAL A 114 4.30 14.70 0.35
CA VAL A 114 5.66 14.98 -0.11
C VAL A 114 5.75 14.88 -1.64
N PHE A 115 5.03 13.95 -2.26
CA PHE A 115 4.91 13.83 -3.70
C PHE A 115 4.22 15.06 -4.31
N ALA A 116 3.08 15.49 -3.76
CA ALA A 116 2.38 16.68 -4.23
C ALA A 116 3.19 17.96 -4.05
N HIS A 117 4.02 18.03 -3.02
CA HIS A 117 4.95 19.15 -2.80
C HIS A 117 6.10 19.17 -3.82
N GLN A 118 6.71 18.02 -4.11
CA GLN A 118 7.86 17.92 -5.02
C GLN A 118 7.48 17.92 -6.50
N TYR A 119 6.31 17.37 -6.84
CA TYR A 119 5.84 17.18 -8.22
C TYR A 119 4.40 17.73 -8.40
N PRO A 120 4.14 19.02 -8.11
CA PRO A 120 2.78 19.58 -8.10
C PRO A 120 2.08 19.46 -9.47
N ASP A 121 2.83 19.51 -10.57
CA ASP A 121 2.30 19.38 -11.93
C ASP A 121 1.77 17.97 -12.25
N ARG A 122 2.13 16.98 -11.43
CA ARG A 122 1.66 15.58 -11.55
C ARG A 122 0.39 15.31 -10.76
N VAL A 123 -0.07 16.25 -9.93
CA VAL A 123 -1.21 16.04 -9.01
C VAL A 123 -2.42 16.87 -9.43
N SER A 124 -3.52 16.18 -9.77
CA SER A 124 -4.81 16.82 -10.06
C SER A 124 -5.64 17.08 -8.81
N SER A 125 -5.55 16.18 -7.84
CA SER A 125 -6.22 16.27 -6.53
C SER A 125 -5.49 15.36 -5.55
N LEU A 126 -5.56 15.70 -4.26
CA LEU A 126 -4.92 14.95 -3.17
C LEU A 126 -6.01 14.45 -2.21
N ILE A 127 -6.04 13.14 -1.96
CA ILE A 127 -6.96 12.50 -1.03
C ILE A 127 -6.13 11.81 0.06
N LEU A 128 -6.33 12.24 1.31
CA LEU A 128 -5.61 11.75 2.47
C LEU A 128 -6.57 10.98 3.37
N VAL A 129 -6.28 9.69 3.58
CA VAL A 129 -7.07 8.80 4.43
C VAL A 129 -6.26 8.46 5.67
N ASP A 130 -6.72 8.94 6.83
CA ASP A 130 -6.14 8.63 8.14
C ASP A 130 -4.60 8.79 8.20
N GLY A 131 -4.11 9.90 7.65
CA GLY A 131 -2.69 10.24 7.58
C GLY A 131 -2.46 11.53 6.82
N GLY A 132 -1.19 11.94 6.69
CA GLY A 132 -0.83 13.15 5.94
C GLY A 132 -1.24 14.44 6.65
N LEU A 133 -1.28 14.43 7.98
CA LEU A 133 -1.40 15.64 8.79
C LEU A 133 -0.45 15.51 9.99
N PRO A 134 0.06 16.63 10.53
CA PRO A 134 0.92 16.59 11.72
C PRO A 134 0.21 15.85 12.86
N LEU A 135 0.85 14.80 13.37
CA LEU A 135 0.37 14.10 14.56
C LEU A 135 0.91 14.84 15.79
N PRO A 136 0.07 15.55 16.57
CA PRO A 136 0.55 16.24 17.77
C PRO A 136 1.06 15.20 18.77
N VAL A 137 2.32 15.35 19.17
CA VAL A 137 2.92 14.49 20.19
C VAL A 137 2.53 15.03 21.57
N PRO A 138 1.90 14.23 22.45
CA PRO A 138 1.52 14.69 23.78
C PRO A 138 2.73 15.21 24.58
N PRO A 139 2.55 16.22 25.45
CA PRO A 139 3.62 16.70 26.31
C PRO A 139 4.24 15.56 27.12
N GLY A 140 5.57 15.49 27.13
CA GLY A 140 6.32 14.44 27.83
C GLY A 140 6.47 13.12 27.07
N VAL A 141 5.92 13.01 25.85
CA VAL A 141 6.13 11.86 24.96
C VAL A 141 7.19 12.21 23.93
N THR A 142 8.17 11.34 23.75
CA THR A 142 9.19 11.48 22.69
C THR A 142 8.64 10.95 21.35
N ILE A 143 9.20 11.42 20.23
CA ILE A 143 8.81 10.93 18.89
C ILE A 143 8.95 9.39 18.79
N PRO A 144 10.05 8.75 19.26
CA PRO A 144 10.14 7.29 19.23
C PRO A 144 9.05 6.58 20.05
N GLN A 145 8.65 7.13 21.21
CA GLN A 145 7.55 6.58 22.00
C GLN A 145 6.20 6.73 21.29
N ALA A 146 5.95 7.87 20.64
CA ALA A 146 4.74 8.05 19.83
C ALA A 146 4.69 7.07 18.66
N ILE A 147 5.81 6.90 17.93
CA ILE A 147 5.92 5.93 16.84
C ILE A 147 5.69 4.51 17.36
N GLN A 148 6.28 4.13 18.50
CA GLN A 148 6.06 2.82 19.09
C GLN A 148 4.59 2.62 19.48
N ALA A 149 3.93 3.61 20.08
CA ALA A 149 2.54 3.48 20.48
C ALA A 149 1.61 3.28 19.28
N ILE A 150 1.89 3.97 18.17
CA ILE A 150 1.09 3.93 16.94
C ILE A 150 1.38 2.66 16.13
N LEU A 151 2.66 2.33 15.93
CA LEU A 151 3.09 1.25 15.03
C LEU A 151 3.41 -0.05 15.76
N GLY A 152 3.49 -0.06 17.09
CA GLY A 152 3.89 -1.21 17.90
C GLY A 152 3.05 -2.46 17.65
N PRO A 153 1.71 -2.40 17.75
CA PRO A 153 0.84 -3.54 17.44
C PRO A 153 1.03 -4.05 16.01
N ALA A 154 1.18 -3.14 15.04
CA ALA A 154 1.42 -3.49 13.65
C ALA A 154 2.81 -4.13 13.45
N ALA A 155 3.84 -3.64 14.13
CA ALA A 155 5.20 -4.20 14.06
C ALA A 155 5.28 -5.58 14.74
N ALA A 156 4.57 -5.77 15.85
CA ALA A 156 4.45 -7.06 16.53
C ALA A 156 3.80 -8.10 15.61
N ARG A 157 2.70 -7.73 14.94
CA ARG A 157 2.05 -8.56 13.91
C ARG A 157 3.02 -9.00 12.82
N LEU A 158 3.82 -8.07 12.30
CA LEU A 158 4.77 -8.36 11.22
C LEU A 158 5.93 -9.28 11.65
N SER A 159 6.09 -9.52 12.95
CA SER A 159 7.09 -10.43 13.50
C SER A 159 6.52 -11.81 13.82
N MET A 160 5.22 -12.05 13.62
CA MET A 160 4.59 -13.34 13.84
C MET A 160 5.00 -14.33 12.74
N THR A 161 5.17 -15.60 13.11
CA THR A 161 5.42 -16.69 12.16
C THR A 161 4.29 -17.71 12.25
N PHE A 162 3.99 -18.34 11.13
CA PHE A 162 2.91 -19.32 11.02
C PHE A 162 3.46 -20.61 10.39
N PRO A 163 2.97 -21.79 10.80
CA PRO A 163 3.45 -23.06 10.28
C PRO A 163 3.14 -23.21 8.78
N ASP A 164 1.98 -22.71 8.36
CA ASP A 164 1.50 -22.72 6.99
C ASP A 164 0.53 -21.55 6.73
N HIS A 165 0.15 -21.40 5.45
CA HIS A 165 -0.71 -20.31 4.99
C HIS A 165 -2.12 -20.40 5.53
N GLU A 166 -2.70 -21.60 5.68
CA GLU A 166 -4.06 -21.74 6.18
C GLU A 166 -4.16 -21.36 7.66
N THR A 167 -3.15 -21.70 8.47
CA THR A 167 -3.08 -21.26 9.88
C THR A 167 -3.03 -19.73 10.00
N TYR A 168 -2.32 -19.05 9.08
CA TYR A 168 -2.32 -17.58 9.03
C TYR A 168 -3.69 -17.02 8.64
N LEU A 169 -4.40 -17.65 7.70
CA LEU A 169 -5.74 -17.22 7.30
C LEU A 169 -6.75 -17.45 8.40
N ASP A 170 -6.69 -18.56 9.11
CA ASP A 170 -7.57 -18.85 10.25
C ASP A 170 -7.35 -17.87 11.40
N PHE A 171 -6.10 -17.47 11.65
CA PHE A 171 -5.79 -16.36 12.57
C PHE A 171 -6.53 -15.08 12.18
N TRP A 172 -6.60 -14.73 10.89
CA TRP A 172 -7.32 -13.54 10.45
C TRP A 172 -8.84 -13.71 10.39
N ARG A 173 -9.35 -14.87 9.96
CA ARG A 173 -10.79 -15.19 9.98
C ARG A 173 -11.37 -15.10 11.38
N SER A 174 -10.59 -15.49 12.40
CA SER A 174 -11.00 -15.40 13.81
C SER A 174 -10.82 -14.01 14.43
N HIS A 175 -10.17 -13.07 13.74
CA HIS A 175 -9.94 -11.74 14.28
C HIS A 175 -11.24 -10.92 14.35
N PRO A 176 -11.57 -10.24 15.47
CA PRO A 176 -12.84 -9.53 15.64
C PRO A 176 -13.15 -8.48 14.56
N ALA A 177 -12.13 -7.89 13.95
CA ALA A 177 -12.29 -6.94 12.84
C ALA A 177 -12.91 -7.56 11.57
N PHE A 178 -12.91 -8.89 11.44
CA PHE A 178 -13.41 -9.60 10.25
C PHE A 178 -14.66 -10.44 10.52
N THR A 179 -15.24 -10.39 11.72
CA THR A 179 -16.42 -11.19 12.11
C THR A 179 -17.56 -11.10 11.10
N ASP A 180 -17.84 -9.91 10.57
CA ASP A 180 -18.90 -9.67 9.57
C ASP A 180 -18.37 -9.28 8.18
N GLY A 181 -17.04 -9.35 7.98
CA GLY A 181 -16.35 -8.68 6.88
C GLY A 181 -15.45 -9.56 6.01
N TRP A 182 -15.29 -10.85 6.35
CA TRP A 182 -14.46 -11.75 5.54
C TRP A 182 -15.06 -11.97 4.15
N ASN A 183 -14.26 -11.71 3.12
CA ASN A 183 -14.63 -11.91 1.72
C ASN A 183 -13.39 -12.22 0.87
N ASP A 184 -13.58 -12.53 -0.41
CA ASP A 184 -12.50 -12.91 -1.33
C ASP A 184 -11.39 -11.85 -1.45
N ALA A 185 -11.73 -10.55 -1.38
CA ALA A 185 -10.72 -9.49 -1.43
C ALA A 185 -9.87 -9.42 -0.16
N VAL A 186 -10.48 -9.63 1.01
CA VAL A 186 -9.78 -9.71 2.30
C VAL A 186 -8.88 -10.94 2.33
N GLU A 187 -9.38 -12.09 1.88
CA GLU A 187 -8.58 -13.31 1.81
C GLU A 187 -7.42 -13.17 0.82
N ALA A 188 -7.65 -12.59 -0.35
CA ALA A 188 -6.60 -12.31 -1.33
C ALA A 188 -5.54 -11.37 -0.77
N TYR A 189 -5.94 -10.32 -0.03
CA TYR A 189 -5.02 -9.43 0.68
C TYR A 189 -4.16 -10.22 1.69
N ALA A 190 -4.80 -11.03 2.54
CA ALA A 190 -4.11 -11.82 3.55
C ALA A 190 -3.11 -12.79 2.92
N ARG A 191 -3.51 -13.52 1.86
CA ARG A 191 -2.60 -14.41 1.12
C ARG A 191 -1.44 -13.65 0.50
N TYR A 192 -1.68 -12.44 -0.03
CA TYR A 192 -0.63 -11.62 -0.62
C TYR A 192 0.41 -11.13 0.40
N ASP A 193 -0.05 -10.83 1.62
CA ASP A 193 0.77 -10.37 2.74
C ASP A 193 1.75 -11.44 3.24
N LEU A 194 1.64 -12.71 2.86
CA LEU A 194 2.63 -13.72 3.24
C LEU A 194 3.84 -13.75 2.28
N ARG A 195 5.05 -13.86 2.86
CA ARG A 195 6.29 -14.22 2.16
C ARG A 195 6.76 -15.62 2.54
N GLY A 196 7.48 -16.27 1.62
CA GLY A 196 8.07 -17.60 1.81
C GLY A 196 7.16 -18.74 1.35
N GLU A 197 7.74 -19.94 1.20
CA GLU A 197 7.01 -21.20 1.08
C GLU A 197 6.99 -21.90 2.44
N ALA A 198 5.97 -22.72 2.70
CA ALA A 198 5.89 -23.48 3.95
C ALA A 198 6.99 -24.58 4.01
N PRO A 199 7.57 -24.85 5.19
CA PRO A 199 7.37 -24.17 6.48
C PRO A 199 8.18 -22.86 6.62
N GLY A 200 7.63 -21.89 7.36
CA GLY A 200 8.33 -20.62 7.67
C GLY A 200 7.75 -19.36 7.00
N SER A 201 6.48 -19.39 6.58
CA SER A 201 5.81 -18.23 6.04
C SER A 201 5.67 -17.13 7.10
N ALA A 202 6.08 -15.91 6.74
CA ALA A 202 5.98 -14.73 7.60
C ALA A 202 5.46 -13.53 6.82
N PRO A 203 4.67 -12.65 7.45
CA PRO A 203 4.38 -11.36 6.87
C PRO A 203 5.69 -10.55 6.68
N PRO A 204 5.74 -9.67 5.68
CA PRO A 204 6.92 -8.88 5.36
C PRO A 204 7.19 -7.90 6.53
N PRO A 205 8.43 -7.45 6.81
CA PRO A 205 8.69 -6.38 7.81
C PRO A 205 7.88 -5.08 7.57
N PRO A 206 7.90 -4.03 8.39
CA PRO A 206 7.22 -2.77 8.05
C PRO A 206 7.99 -1.98 6.96
N SER A 207 7.30 -1.19 6.13
CA SER A 207 7.91 -0.16 5.28
C SER A 207 8.73 0.76 6.17
N ARG A 208 9.84 1.23 5.64
CA ARG A 208 10.72 2.12 6.40
C ARG A 208 10.33 3.56 6.05
N PRO A 209 9.97 4.38 7.05
CA PRO A 209 9.61 5.78 6.85
C PRO A 209 10.79 6.60 6.34
#